data_AF-A0A524K0M4-F1
#
_entry.id   AF-A0A524K0M4-F1
#
_cell.length_a   1.000
_cell.length_b   1.000
_cell.length_c   1.000
_cell.angle_alpha   90.00
_cell.angle_beta   90.00
_cell.angle_gamma   90.00
#
_symmetry.space_group_name_H-M   'P 1'
#
loop_
_entity.id
_entity.type
_entity.pdbx_description
1 polymer ?
#
loop_
_entity_poly.entity_id
_entity_poly.type
_entity_poly.pdbx_seq_one_letter_code
_entity_poly.pdbx_strand_id
1 'polypeptide(L)'
;MRKLISRLAVVFAGACAAAAVLSMSGCEESGADSLSVTPRYVTIGPNITTFELNVVGGTKALSFPLEWSVANSSLGRIVSNSGAWAVYSRTATHGVNTVTVRDQYGAEV
;
A
#
# COMPACT_ATOMS: atom_id res chain seq x y z
N MET A 1 22.99 60.34 18.41
CA MET A 1 22.42 61.47 17.66
C MET A 1 22.50 61.18 16.17
N ARG A 2 21.45 61.55 15.42
CA ARG A 2 21.30 61.52 13.94
C ARG A 2 20.96 60.15 13.35
N LYS A 3 19.93 59.96 12.51
CA LYS A 3 18.75 60.77 12.11
C LYS A 3 17.84 59.75 11.37
N LEU A 4 16.57 59.63 11.77
CA LEU A 4 15.53 58.88 11.05
C LEU A 4 15.23 59.55 9.70
N ILE A 5 15.14 58.76 8.63
CA ILE A 5 14.52 59.09 7.33
C ILE A 5 13.89 57.76 6.89
N SER A 6 12.60 57.44 7.08
CA SER A 6 11.34 58.08 6.70
C SER A 6 11.10 58.19 5.20
N ARG A 7 10.11 57.41 4.73
CA ARG A 7 9.39 57.43 3.45
C ARG A 7 10.15 56.76 2.30
N LEU A 8 9.54 55.94 1.44
CA LEU A 8 8.25 56.13 0.80
C LEU A 8 7.74 54.75 0.32
N ALA A 9 6.49 54.42 0.63
CA ALA A 9 5.82 53.24 0.12
C ALA A 9 5.60 53.38 -1.39
N VAL A 10 6.15 52.45 -2.17
CA VAL A 10 5.78 52.28 -3.58
C VAL A 10 4.72 51.19 -3.63
N VAL A 11 3.46 51.62 -3.72
CA VAL A 11 2.32 50.77 -4.04
C VAL A 11 2.34 50.52 -5.54
N PHE A 12 2.82 49.37 -5.99
CA PHE A 12 2.60 48.90 -7.35
C PHE A 12 1.31 48.08 -7.39
N ALA A 13 0.21 48.74 -7.73
CA ALA A 13 -0.98 48.10 -8.25
C ALA A 13 -0.73 47.81 -9.74
N GLY A 14 -0.58 46.53 -10.09
CA GLY A 14 -0.42 46.06 -11.47
C GLY A 14 -1.26 44.80 -11.68
N ALA A 15 -2.38 44.97 -12.38
CA ALA A 15 -3.40 43.96 -12.63
C ALA A 15 -3.05 43.02 -13.80
N CYS A 16 -3.66 41.83 -13.75
CA CYS A 16 -4.02 40.95 -14.87
C CYS A 16 -2.89 40.36 -15.75
N ALA A 17 -2.58 39.08 -15.53
CA ALA A 17 -2.40 38.13 -16.63
C ALA A 17 -2.73 36.71 -16.15
N ALA A 18 -3.69 36.09 -16.83
CA ALA A 18 -4.17 34.74 -16.63
C ALA A 18 -3.08 33.68 -16.87
N ALA A 19 -3.05 32.66 -16.02
CA ALA A 19 -2.82 31.28 -16.44
C ALA A 19 -3.28 30.37 -15.31
N ALA A 20 -4.50 29.85 -15.45
CA ALA A 20 -4.92 28.64 -14.79
C ALA A 20 -3.95 27.53 -15.21
N VAL A 21 -2.88 27.30 -14.44
CA VAL A 21 -2.05 26.12 -14.59
C VAL A 21 -2.81 24.96 -13.96
N LEU A 22 -3.67 24.40 -14.80
CA LEU A 22 -4.07 23.01 -14.86
C LEU A 22 -3.80 22.24 -13.57
N SER A 23 -4.86 22.11 -12.80
CA SER A 23 -5.11 21.00 -11.90
C SER A 23 -4.81 19.69 -12.63
N MET A 24 -3.54 19.28 -12.65
CA MET A 24 -3.18 17.89 -12.84
C MET A 24 -3.45 17.16 -11.52
N SER A 25 -4.72 17.19 -11.10
CA SER A 25 -5.29 16.05 -10.41
C SER A 25 -5.37 14.97 -11.48
N GLY A 26 -4.22 14.35 -11.75
CA GLY A 26 -4.20 12.99 -12.25
C GLY A 26 -4.94 12.19 -11.19
N CYS A 27 -6.25 12.09 -11.35
CA CYS A 27 -6.98 10.90 -10.98
C CYS A 27 -6.34 9.82 -11.86
N GLU A 28 -5.16 9.35 -11.46
CA GLU A 28 -4.71 8.05 -11.86
C GLU A 28 -5.81 7.16 -11.31
N GLU A 29 -6.73 6.76 -12.18
CA GLU A 29 -7.65 5.68 -11.89
C GLU A 29 -6.74 4.50 -11.60
N SER A 30 -6.39 4.39 -10.34
CA SER A 30 -5.76 3.22 -9.76
C SER A 30 -6.84 2.15 -9.83
N GLY A 31 -7.10 1.67 -11.05
CA GLY A 31 -7.32 0.27 -11.29
C GLY A 31 -6.04 -0.41 -10.83
N ALA A 32 -5.84 -0.43 -9.51
CA ALA A 32 -4.80 -1.17 -8.85
C ALA A 32 -4.98 -2.58 -9.38
N ASP A 33 -3.97 -3.07 -10.09
CA ASP A 33 -4.01 -4.41 -10.62
C ASP A 33 -4.34 -5.34 -9.45
N SER A 34 -5.55 -5.87 -9.42
CA SER A 34 -6.03 -6.50 -8.20
C SER A 34 -5.48 -7.92 -8.19
N LEU A 35 -4.49 -8.18 -7.35
CA LEU A 35 -4.12 -9.56 -7.01
C LEU A 35 -5.33 -10.23 -6.35
N SER A 36 -5.47 -11.53 -6.55
CA SER A 36 -6.46 -12.33 -5.83
C SER A 36 -5.78 -13.53 -5.17
N VAL A 37 -6.01 -13.68 -3.88
CA VAL A 37 -5.53 -14.80 -3.07
C VAL A 37 -6.68 -15.74 -2.75
N THR A 38 -6.39 -17.04 -2.77
CA THR A 38 -7.28 -18.10 -2.29
C THR A 38 -6.56 -18.91 -1.23
N PRO A 39 -7.19 -19.17 -0.07
CA PRO A 39 -8.45 -18.58 0.40
C PRO A 39 -8.29 -17.11 0.82
N ARG A 40 -9.35 -16.29 0.65
CA ARG A 40 -9.37 -14.88 1.11
C ARG A 40 -9.53 -14.75 2.63
N TYR A 41 -10.20 -15.71 3.24
CA TYR A 41 -10.43 -15.78 4.68
C TYR A 41 -10.26 -17.21 5.15
N VAL A 42 -9.58 -17.40 6.27
CA VAL A 42 -9.41 -18.71 6.91
C VAL A 42 -9.76 -18.57 8.37
N THR A 43 -10.72 -19.40 8.82
CA THR A 43 -10.97 -19.57 10.26
C THR A 43 -10.17 -20.77 10.75
N ILE A 44 -9.20 -20.51 11.62
CA ILE A 44 -8.30 -21.54 12.13
C ILE A 44 -8.87 -22.12 13.42
N GLY A 45 -9.28 -23.39 13.38
CA GLY A 45 -9.73 -24.12 14.57
C GLY A 45 -8.61 -24.38 15.59
N PRO A 46 -8.92 -24.98 16.75
CA PRO A 46 -7.93 -25.21 17.81
C PRO A 46 -6.76 -26.10 17.35
N ASN A 47 -7.00 -27.05 16.45
CA ASN A 47 -6.03 -28.07 16.02
C ASN A 47 -5.26 -27.71 14.74
N ILE A 48 -5.60 -26.60 14.08
CA ILE A 48 -4.92 -26.19 12.85
C ILE A 48 -3.86 -25.16 13.23
N THR A 49 -2.62 -25.39 12.82
CA THR A 49 -1.49 -24.48 13.10
C THR A 49 -0.91 -23.86 11.85
N THR A 50 -1.22 -24.41 10.68
CA THR A 50 -0.75 -23.94 9.38
C THR A 50 -1.86 -23.97 8.34
N PHE A 51 -1.75 -23.09 7.35
CA PHE A 51 -2.58 -23.15 6.14
C PHE A 51 -1.83 -22.53 4.97
N GLU A 52 -2.27 -22.88 3.77
CA GLU A 52 -1.68 -22.49 2.50
C GLU A 52 -2.48 -21.36 1.86
N LEU A 53 -1.75 -20.39 1.31
CA LEU A 53 -2.25 -19.25 0.57
C LEU A 53 -1.69 -19.30 -0.85
N ASN A 54 -2.56 -19.19 -1.84
CA ASN A 54 -2.16 -19.20 -3.24
C ASN A 54 -2.70 -17.96 -3.97
N VAL A 55 -1.83 -17.25 -4.68
CA VAL A 55 -2.26 -16.20 -5.61
C VAL A 55 -2.85 -16.87 -6.85
N VAL A 56 -4.14 -16.66 -7.09
CA VAL A 56 -4.89 -17.28 -8.18
C VAL A 56 -5.08 -16.37 -9.39
N GLY A 57 -4.69 -15.09 -9.30
CA GLY A 57 -4.78 -14.19 -10.43
C GLY A 57 -4.41 -12.75 -10.14
N GLY A 58 -4.41 -11.97 -11.21
CA GLY A 58 -4.23 -10.53 -11.30
C GLY A 58 -4.73 -10.07 -12.67
N THR A 59 -5.07 -8.80 -12.82
CA THR A 59 -5.43 -8.22 -14.13
C THR A 59 -4.24 -8.16 -15.11
N LYS A 60 -3.01 -8.32 -14.59
CA LYS A 60 -1.76 -8.41 -15.33
C LYS A 60 -0.97 -9.67 -14.98
N ALA A 61 0.06 -9.94 -15.77
CA ALA A 61 1.03 -10.99 -15.47
C ALA A 61 1.71 -10.74 -14.12
N LEU A 62 1.74 -11.77 -13.27
CA LEU A 62 2.42 -11.73 -11.98
C LEU A 62 3.92 -11.52 -12.15
N SER A 63 4.49 -10.64 -11.34
CA SER A 63 5.93 -10.43 -11.28
C SER A 63 6.53 -11.02 -10.02
N PHE A 64 7.44 -11.96 -10.18
CA PHE A 64 8.10 -12.69 -9.10
C PHE A 64 9.47 -12.08 -8.74
N PRO A 65 9.98 -12.26 -7.50
CA PRO A 65 9.33 -12.97 -6.40
C PRO A 65 8.18 -12.15 -5.78
N LEU A 66 7.19 -12.83 -5.20
CA LEU A 66 6.14 -12.16 -4.43
C LEU A 66 6.66 -11.83 -3.02
N GLU A 67 6.32 -10.65 -2.52
CA GLU A 67 6.59 -10.24 -1.16
C GLU A 67 5.39 -10.55 -0.27
N TRP A 68 5.62 -11.32 0.79
CA TRP A 68 4.58 -11.72 1.75
C TRP A 68 4.84 -11.07 3.10
N SER A 69 3.80 -10.48 3.69
CA SER A 69 3.89 -9.85 5.01
C SER A 69 2.69 -10.22 5.89
N VAL A 70 2.89 -10.10 7.20
CA VAL A 70 1.88 -10.35 8.23
C VAL A 70 1.72 -9.11 9.09
N ALA A 71 0.49 -8.66 9.30
CA ALA A 71 0.20 -7.43 10.04
C ALA A 71 0.65 -7.52 11.52
N ASN A 72 0.51 -8.69 12.15
CA ASN A 72 0.92 -8.92 13.52
C ASN A 72 1.73 -10.22 13.66
N SER A 73 3.04 -10.09 13.86
CA SER A 73 3.97 -11.22 14.02
C SER A 73 3.78 -12.02 15.31
N SER A 74 3.11 -11.46 16.33
CA SER A 74 2.78 -12.20 17.56
C SER A 74 1.66 -13.22 17.35
N LEU A 75 0.82 -13.04 16.32
CA LEU A 75 -0.30 -13.94 15.99
C LEU A 75 0.09 -15.01 14.97
N GLY A 76 1.12 -14.78 14.18
CA GLY A 76 1.74 -15.79 13.31
C GLY A 76 2.75 -15.22 12.33
N ARG A 77 3.26 -16.07 11.45
CA ARG A 77 4.31 -15.73 10.48
C ARG A 77 4.21 -16.57 9.21
N ILE A 78 4.79 -16.09 8.13
CA ILE A 78 5.04 -16.89 6.93
C ILE A 78 6.25 -17.79 7.19
N VAL A 79 6.08 -19.11 7.06
CA VAL A 79 7.14 -20.11 7.34
C VAL A 79 7.77 -20.70 6.09
N SER A 80 7.09 -20.57 4.94
CA SER A 80 7.58 -20.99 3.63
C SER A 80 6.87 -20.16 2.56
N ASN A 81 7.57 -19.84 1.48
CA ASN A 81 6.97 -19.27 0.27
C ASN A 81 7.76 -19.70 -0.97
N SER A 82 7.08 -19.80 -2.11
CA SER A 82 7.69 -20.08 -3.41
C SER A 82 6.71 -19.74 -4.52
N GLY A 83 7.16 -19.01 -5.55
CA GLY A 83 6.32 -18.59 -6.66
C GLY A 83 5.07 -17.85 -6.16
N ALA A 84 3.89 -18.39 -6.47
CA ALA A 84 2.59 -17.84 -6.11
C ALA A 84 2.03 -18.32 -4.75
N TRP A 85 2.80 -19.14 -4.03
CA TRP A 85 2.36 -19.82 -2.82
C TRP A 85 3.10 -19.36 -1.57
N ALA A 86 2.39 -19.34 -0.43
CA ALA A 86 2.97 -19.21 0.90
C ALA A 86 2.24 -20.07 1.94
N VAL A 87 2.98 -20.47 2.97
CA VAL A 87 2.45 -21.15 4.16
C VAL A 87 2.49 -20.19 5.33
N TYR A 88 1.34 -19.90 5.90
CA TYR A 88 1.21 -19.19 7.16
C TYR A 88 1.21 -20.19 8.32
N SER A 89 1.87 -19.84 9.41
CA SER A 89 1.82 -20.56 10.68
C SER A 89 1.33 -19.66 11.81
N ARG A 90 0.30 -20.12 12.53
CA ARG A 90 -0.29 -19.46 13.69
C ARG A 90 0.60 -19.68 14.92
N THR A 91 0.85 -18.62 15.69
CA THR A 91 1.58 -18.68 16.97
C THR A 91 0.68 -18.45 18.18
N ALA A 92 -0.42 -17.70 18.05
CA ALA A 92 -1.36 -17.42 19.13
C ALA A 92 -2.68 -18.20 18.97
N THR A 93 -3.29 -18.63 20.07
CA THR A 93 -4.56 -19.40 20.05
C THR A 93 -5.74 -18.59 19.51
N HIS A 94 -5.75 -17.28 19.76
CA HIS A 94 -6.86 -16.39 19.40
C HIS A 94 -6.32 -15.10 18.77
N GLY A 95 -7.08 -14.55 17.82
CA GLY A 95 -6.79 -13.28 17.17
C GLY A 95 -7.21 -13.27 15.71
N VAL A 96 -7.18 -12.08 15.12
CA VAL A 96 -7.32 -11.86 13.68
C VAL A 96 -6.00 -11.30 13.18
N ASN A 97 -5.47 -11.88 12.12
CA ASN A 97 -4.25 -11.41 11.47
C ASN A 97 -4.52 -11.23 9.98
N THR A 98 -3.88 -10.24 9.39
CA THR A 98 -3.94 -9.98 7.94
C THR A 98 -2.63 -10.44 7.33
N VAL A 99 -2.73 -11.20 6.25
CA VAL A 99 -1.59 -11.54 5.39
C VAL A 99 -1.75 -10.71 4.13
N THR A 100 -0.70 -9.98 3.75
CA THR A 100 -0.67 -9.18 2.53
C THR A 100 0.38 -9.75 1.59
N VAL A 101 0.04 -9.86 0.31
CA VAL A 101 0.98 -10.23 -0.74
C VAL A 101 1.11 -9.10 -1.74
N ARG A 102 2.34 -8.81 -2.15
CA ARG A 102 2.67 -7.75 -3.11
C ARG A 102 3.57 -8.30 -4.23
N ASP A 103 3.32 -7.88 -5.46
CA ASP A 103 4.19 -8.19 -6.59
C ASP A 103 5.23 -7.09 -6.86
N GLN A 104 6.16 -7.34 -7.79
CA GLN A 104 7.20 -6.36 -8.13
C GLN A 104 6.69 -5.14 -8.92
N TYR A 105 5.45 -5.17 -9.40
CA TYR A 105 4.80 -4.02 -10.04
C TYR A 105 4.00 -3.17 -9.04
N GLY A 106 3.92 -3.57 -7.78
CA GLY A 106 3.19 -2.85 -6.74
C GLY A 106 1.72 -3.24 -6.61
N ALA A 107 1.26 -4.27 -7.31
CA ALA A 107 -0.04 -4.85 -7.08
C ALA A 107 -0.06 -5.57 -5.71
N GLU A 108 -1.10 -5.34 -4.90
CA GLU A 108 -1.21 -5.92 -3.55
C GLU A 108 -2.63 -6.41 -3.22
N VAL A 109 -2.73 -7.41 -2.33
CA VAL A 109 -3.99 -7.93 -1.78
C VAL A 109 -3.79 -8.51 -0.38
#